data_AF-A0A1S7AZV5-F1
#
_entry.id   AF-A0A1S7AZV5-F1
#
_cell.length_a   1.000
_cell.length_b   1.000
_cell.length_c   1.000
_cell.angle_alpha   90.00
_cell.angle_beta   90.00
_cell.angle_gamma   90.00
#
_symmetry.space_group_name_H-M   'P 1'
#
loop_
_entity.id
_entity.type
_entity.pdbx_description
1 polymer ?
#
loop_
_entity_poly.entity_id
_entity_poly.type
_entity_poly.pdbx_seq_one_letter_code
_entity_poly.pdbx_strand_id
1 'polypeptide(L)' 'DPVKDKYIAVNYDATTAVEAKALNKEALQAEVGLPVDRKVPLVAFIGRLEEQKGPDVMVAAIKEVMEEEDVQIVLLG' A
#
# COMPACT_ATOMS: atom_id res chain seq x y z
N ASP A 1 -17.02 -0.49 4.69
CA ASP A 1 -17.34 -1.89 5.06
C ASP A 1 -16.82 -2.77 3.93
N PRO A 2 -15.73 -3.54 4.14
CA PRO A 2 -15.09 -4.32 3.08
C PRO A 2 -16.02 -5.36 2.45
N VAL A 3 -17.13 -5.74 3.10
CA VAL A 3 -18.12 -6.67 2.52
C VAL A 3 -18.91 -6.01 1.38
N LYS A 4 -19.04 -4.69 1.36
CA LYS A 4 -19.84 -3.92 0.38
C LYS A 4 -19.09 -2.75 -0.23
N ASP A 5 -17.78 -2.70 -0.05
CA ASP A 5 -16.94 -1.63 -0.56
C ASP A 5 -16.78 -1.77 -2.08
N LYS A 6 -17.15 -0.72 -2.82
CA LYS A 6 -17.08 -0.69 -4.28
C LYS A 6 -15.70 -0.28 -4.81
N TYR A 7 -14.81 0.17 -3.93
CA TYR A 7 -13.47 0.65 -4.30
C TYR A 7 -12.39 -0.43 -4.15
N ILE A 8 -12.73 -1.61 -3.65
CA ILE A 8 -11.83 -2.76 -3.60
C ILE A 8 -12.26 -3.78 -4.65
N ALA A 9 -11.29 -4.46 -5.26
CA ALA A 9 -11.55 -5.42 -6.32
C ALA A 9 -12.32 -6.66 -5.83
N VAL A 10 -12.06 -7.08 -4.59
CA VAL A 10 -12.67 -8.25 -3.95
C VAL A 10 -13.18 -7.88 -2.56
N ASN A 11 -14.49 -8.00 -2.36
CA ASN A 11 -15.12 -7.83 -1.06
C ASN A 11 -14.73 -8.95 -0.09
N TYR A 12 -14.60 -8.63 1.19
CA TYR A 12 -14.19 -9.60 2.20
C TYR A 12 -14.74 -9.30 3.60
N ASP A 13 -14.76 -10.35 4.42
CA ASP A 13 -15.05 -10.31 5.85
C ASP A 13 -13.82 -10.77 6.66
N ALA A 14 -13.97 -10.88 7.98
CA ALA A 14 -12.88 -11.28 8.88
C ALA A 14 -12.32 -12.69 8.58
N THR A 15 -13.11 -13.58 7.98
CA THR A 15 -12.72 -14.97 7.68
C THR A 15 -11.99 -15.10 6.35
N THR A 16 -12.29 -14.22 5.40
CA THR A 16 -11.74 -14.22 4.03
C THR A 16 -10.65 -13.17 3.80
N ALA A 17 -10.38 -12.35 4.82
CA ALA A 17 -9.52 -11.18 4.73
C ALA A 17 -8.12 -11.46 4.18
N VAL A 18 -7.50 -12.60 4.49
CA VAL A 18 -6.12 -12.90 4.07
C VAL A 18 -6.03 -13.05 2.55
N GLU A 19 -6.83 -13.93 1.96
CA GLU A 19 -6.81 -14.18 0.51
C GLU A 19 -7.33 -12.97 -0.27
N ALA A 20 -8.42 -12.36 0.19
CA ALA A 20 -8.99 -11.21 -0.51
C ALA A 20 -8.07 -9.98 -0.46
N LYS A 21 -7.33 -9.76 0.64
CA LYS A 21 -6.33 -8.69 0.69
C LYS A 21 -5.15 -8.95 -0.24
N ALA A 22 -4.75 -10.21 -0.45
CA ALA A 22 -3.72 -10.53 -1.45
C ALA A 22 -4.19 -10.16 -2.86
N LEU A 23 -5.44 -10.48 -3.22
CA LEU A 23 -6.03 -10.11 -4.50
C LEU A 23 -6.19 -8.59 -4.66
N ASN A 24 -6.66 -7.90 -3.62
CA ASN A 24 -6.77 -6.44 -3.61
C ASN A 24 -5.41 -5.75 -3.71
N LYS A 25 -4.37 -6.34 -3.12
CA LYS A 25 -2.99 -5.85 -3.21
C LYS A 25 -2.45 -5.96 -4.64
N GLU A 26 -2.68 -7.10 -5.31
CA GLU A 26 -2.28 -7.27 -6.72
C GLU A 26 -3.01 -6.26 -7.63
N ALA A 27 -4.30 -6.03 -7.38
CA ALA A 27 -5.08 -5.03 -8.11
C ALA A 27 -4.52 -3.62 -7.90
N LEU A 28 -4.20 -3.24 -6.66
CA LEU A 28 -3.58 -1.95 -6.35
C LEU A 28 -2.21 -1.81 -7.02
N GLN A 29 -1.35 -2.83 -6.94
CA GLN A 29 -0.04 -2.83 -7.59
C GLN A 29 -0.17 -2.58 -9.09
N ALA A 30 -1.11 -3.27 -9.75
CA ALA A 30 -1.38 -3.06 -11.18
C ALA A 30 -1.90 -1.64 -11.49
N GLU A 31 -2.79 -1.10 -10.66
CA GLU A 31 -3.38 0.22 -10.84
C GLU A 31 -2.34 1.34 -10.74
N VAL A 32 -1.40 1.23 -9.79
CA VAL A 32 -0.34 2.24 -9.59
C VAL A 32 0.94 1.96 -10.38
N GLY A 33 0.96 0.90 -11.21
CA GLY A 33 2.10 0.54 -12.05
C GLY A 33 3.30 -0.07 -11.33
N LEU A 34 3.09 -0.65 -10.14
CA LEU A 34 4.10 -1.40 -9.40
C LEU A 34 4.20 -2.85 -9.93
N PRO A 35 5.35 -3.53 -9.74
CA PRO A 35 5.44 -4.96 -9.97
C PRO A 35 4.37 -5.72 -9.18
N VAL A 36 3.56 -6.52 -9.86
CA VAL A 36 2.49 -7.31 -9.24
C VAL A 36 3.11 -8.53 -8.58
N ASP A 37 3.31 -8.45 -7.27
CA ASP A 37 3.75 -9.56 -6.43
C ASP A 37 3.11 -9.47 -5.04
N ARG A 38 2.26 -10.46 -4.72
CA ARG A 38 1.61 -10.56 -3.41
C ARG A 38 2.60 -10.79 -2.25
N LYS A 39 3.81 -11.29 -2.50
CA LYS A 39 4.82 -11.61 -1.48
C LYS A 39 5.60 -10.38 -1.02
N VAL A 40 5.85 -9.42 -1.91
CA VAL A 40 6.61 -8.19 -1.61
C VAL A 40 5.78 -7.28 -0.69
N PRO A 41 6.21 -6.94 0.54
CA PRO A 41 5.48 -6.06 1.43
C PRO A 41 5.10 -4.73 0.75
N LEU A 42 3.89 -4.24 1.01
CA LEU A 42 3.41 -2.96 0.48
C LEU A 42 3.00 -2.06 1.64
N VAL A 43 3.64 -0.89 1.73
CA VAL A 43 3.39 0.14 2.73
C VAL A 43 2.67 1.31 2.06
N ALA A 44 1.55 1.75 2.61
CA ALA A 44 0.81 2.90 2.10
C ALA A 44 0.80 4.03 3.11
N PHE A 45 1.08 5.24 2.66
CA PHE A 45 0.92 6.46 3.45
C PHE A 45 -0.15 7.34 2.81
N ILE A 46 -1.10 7.79 3.62
CA ILE A 46 -2.19 8.65 3.20
C ILE A 46 -2.22 9.87 4.13
N GLY A 47 -1.97 11.05 3.59
CA GLY A 47 -2.05 12.28 4.37
C GLY A 47 -1.44 13.48 3.68
N ARG A 48 -1.94 14.68 4.03
CA ARG A 48 -1.48 15.95 3.46
C ARG A 48 0.03 16.11 3.56
N LEU A 49 0.67 16.40 2.42
CA LEU A 49 2.08 16.77 2.34
C LEU A 49 2.25 18.27 2.65
N GLU A 50 2.18 18.63 3.93
CA GLU A 50 2.48 19.98 4.42
C GLU A 50 3.80 19.96 5.22
N GLU A 51 4.67 20.96 4.98
CA GLU A 51 6.05 21.06 5.52
C GLU A 51 6.13 20.88 7.05
N GLN A 52 5.07 21.19 7.80
CA GLN A 52 5.02 21.06 9.26
C GLN A 52 5.06 19.60 9.78
N LYS A 53 5.09 18.58 8.91
CA LYS A 53 5.17 17.15 9.29
C LYS A 53 6.43 16.40 8.85
N GLY A 54 7.47 17.11 8.41
CA GLY A 54 8.78 16.50 8.11
C GLY A 54 8.74 15.50 6.93
N PRO A 55 8.27 15.90 5.74
CA PRO A 55 8.37 15.07 4.55
C PRO A 55 9.80 14.60 4.29
N ASP A 56 10.80 15.38 4.70
CA ASP A 56 12.23 15.05 4.58
C ASP A 56 12.62 13.80 5.40
N VAL A 57 12.08 13.67 6.62
CA VAL A 57 12.31 12.51 7.48
C VAL A 57 11.63 11.27 6.89
N MET A 58 10.43 11.46 6.34
CA MET A 58 9.70 10.39 5.68
C MET A 58 10.43 9.91 4.42
N VAL A 59 10.90 10.82 3.57
CA VAL A 59 11.67 10.50 2.36
C VAL A 59 13.00 9.83 2.70
N ALA A 60 13.68 10.28 3.76
CA ALA A 60 14.91 9.64 4.23
C ALA A 60 14.65 8.20 4.70
N ALA A 61 13.60 7.98 5.50
CA ALA A 61 13.23 6.65 5.99
C ALA A 61 12.76 5.72 4.85
N ILE A 62 11.99 6.24 3.89
CA ILE A 62 11.59 5.50 2.69
C ILE A 62 12.82 5.01 1.93
N LYS A 63 13.82 5.89 1.76
CA LYS A 63 15.04 5.56 1.04
C LYS A 63 15.83 4.46 1.74
N GLU A 64 16.02 4.56 3.06
CA GLU A 64 16.70 3.54 3.86
C GLU A 64 15.99 2.18 3.77
N VAL A 65 14.66 2.18 3.93
CA VAL A 65 13.84 0.96 3.88
C VAL A 65 13.85 0.31 2.49
N MET A 66 13.88 1.10 1.41
CA MET A 66 13.99 0.58 0.03
C MET A 66 15.39 0.07 -0.32
N GLU A 67 16.44 0.51 0.38
CA GLU A 67 17.81 0.03 0.15
C GLU A 67 18.08 -1.30 0.86
N GLU A 68 17.45 -1.54 2.02
CA GLU A 68 17.68 -2.73 2.84
C GLU A 68 16.71 -3.89 2.53
N GLU A 69 15.48 -3.60 2.10
CA GLU A 69 14.42 -4.59 1.95
C GLU A 69 13.72 -4.51 0.57
N ASP A 70 13.25 -5.64 0.06
CA ASP A 70 12.38 -5.67 -1.13
C ASP A 70 10.96 -5.29 -0.73
N VAL A 71 10.64 -4.00 -0.84
CA VAL A 71 9.40 -3.38 -0.35
C VAL A 71 8.86 -2.36 -1.33
N GLN A 72 7.54 -2.27 -1.42
CA GLN A 72 6.83 -1.30 -2.23
C GLN A 72 6.15 -0.25 -1.36
N ILE A 73 6.19 1.00 -1.81
CA ILE A 73 5.65 2.14 -1.06
C ILE A 73 4.70 2.93 -1.94
N VAL A 74 3.49 3.19 -1.44
CA VAL A 74 2.47 4.03 -2.09
C VAL A 74 2.24 5.28 -1.23
N LEU A 75 2.37 6.45 -1.84
CA LEU A 75 2.19 7.75 -1.19
C LEU A 75 0.98 8.45 -1.82
N LEU A 76 -0.01 8.78 -1.00
CA LEU A 76 -1.19 9.57 -1.40
C LEU A 76 -1.29 10.81 -0.50
N GLY A 77 -1.11 12.00 -1.08
CA GLY A 77 -1.00 13.27 -0.36
C GLY A 77 -1.96 14.34 -0.83
#